data_AF-A0A5D0TRD9-F1
#
_entry.id   AF-A0A5D0TRD9-F1
#
_cell.length_a   1.000
_cell.length_b   1.000
_cell.length_c   1.000
_cell.angle_alpha   90.00
_cell.angle_beta   90.00
_cell.angle_gamma   90.00
#
_symmetry.space_group_name_H-M   'P 1'
#
loop_
_entity.id
_entity.type
_entity.pdbx_description
1 polymer ?
#
loop_
_entity_poly.entity_id
_entity_poly.type
_entity_poly.pdbx_seq_one_letter_code
_entity_poly.pdbx_strand_id
1 'polypeptide(L)'
;MNDFDFYASVVATGTVLGLDETWDTGDLAVRLGYDRDEGEAQKAYPVRHLGLVESCWTGLGSGRWHGVSLAVRVFTLHYGDVVPPTVREAYGPFRSAVRFPEFRDELESRGLVLEELPTQPGWRWFVQPDSQTAIWVDDGEPDPRMPTQPGDVHGIRMPAALPVKPRSGALQDATAAVSRMSPEDRVRWLAKRQPAAGPDRADWWADLFGAVLARLHGPPAQRAEWGRFGLWLLRQAESAQPFPPARAALTKAGLVETLHELGLRDALSGELPPAEDVVRDCLAAMPMSRADAVPPRFASPDPSYVRRWREMKNMVDAALPHLPRTIAPDLASELRDWADLRATPLPLPGRGPSWNRGSS
;
A
#
# COMPACT_ATOMS: atom_id res chain seq x y z
N MET A 1 -0.60 -13.63 25.00
CA MET A 1 -0.99 -13.40 23.60
C MET A 1 -0.86 -14.72 22.86
N ASN A 2 -1.64 -14.91 21.81
CA ASN A 2 -1.54 -16.06 20.90
C ASN A 2 -1.21 -15.57 19.47
N ASP A 3 -1.06 -16.51 18.54
CA ASP A 3 -0.84 -16.21 17.12
C ASP A 3 -2.00 -15.43 16.46
N PHE A 4 -3.24 -15.65 16.87
CA PHE A 4 -4.36 -14.82 16.40
C PHE A 4 -4.23 -13.35 16.79
N ASP A 5 -3.69 -13.02 17.98
CA ASP A 5 -3.41 -11.64 18.36
C ASP A 5 -2.45 -10.97 17.37
N PHE A 6 -1.47 -11.72 16.85
CA PHE A 6 -0.55 -11.23 15.84
C PHE A 6 -1.26 -10.94 14.52
N TYR A 7 -1.97 -11.91 13.97
CA TYR A 7 -2.65 -11.74 12.67
C TYR A 7 -3.73 -10.65 12.73
N ALA A 8 -4.50 -10.60 13.83
CA ALA A 8 -5.50 -9.57 14.04
C ALA A 8 -4.86 -8.18 14.19
N SER A 9 -3.72 -8.06 14.87
CA SER A 9 -2.97 -6.81 14.91
C SER A 9 -2.54 -6.38 13.51
N VAL A 10 -1.96 -7.30 12.72
CA VAL A 10 -1.53 -7.02 11.34
C VAL A 10 -2.72 -6.59 10.48
N VAL A 11 -3.88 -7.24 10.59
CA VAL A 11 -5.09 -6.85 9.84
C VAL A 11 -5.64 -5.50 10.31
N ALA A 12 -5.56 -5.19 11.60
CA ALA A 12 -6.09 -3.93 12.14
C ALA A 12 -5.23 -2.71 11.78
N THR A 13 -3.91 -2.89 11.71
CA THR A 13 -2.95 -1.79 11.49
C THR A 13 -2.37 -1.77 10.09
N GLY A 14 -2.39 -2.91 9.40
CA GLY A 14 -1.61 -3.18 8.18
C GLY A 14 -0.12 -2.94 8.38
N THR A 15 0.39 -3.36 9.54
CA THR A 15 1.81 -3.29 9.92
C THR A 15 2.21 -4.55 10.70
N VAL A 16 3.48 -4.94 10.64
CA VAL A 16 4.05 -6.00 11.48
C VAL A 16 4.81 -5.35 12.62
N LEU A 17 4.29 -5.43 13.86
CA LEU A 17 4.89 -4.75 15.03
C LEU A 17 5.10 -3.24 14.82
N GLY A 18 4.23 -2.57 14.05
CA GLY A 18 4.38 -1.16 13.69
C GLY A 18 5.32 -0.90 12.50
N LEU A 19 5.91 -1.94 11.90
CA LEU A 19 6.70 -1.87 10.68
C LEU A 19 5.79 -2.01 9.45
N ASP A 20 6.00 -1.14 8.47
CA ASP A 20 5.25 -1.10 7.21
C ASP A 20 6.19 -1.27 6.01
N GLU A 21 5.63 -1.22 4.79
CA GLU A 21 6.36 -1.38 3.54
C GLU A 21 7.39 -0.26 3.26
N THR A 22 7.33 0.86 3.97
CA THR A 22 8.23 2.00 3.69
C THR A 22 9.61 1.88 4.35
N TRP A 23 9.78 0.90 5.24
CA TRP A 23 11.05 0.63 5.93
C TRP A 23 12.04 -0.12 5.04
N ASP A 24 13.33 0.23 5.11
CA ASP A 24 14.40 -0.52 4.43
C ASP A 24 14.46 -2.00 4.86
N THR A 25 14.82 -2.89 3.94
CA THR A 25 14.90 -4.34 4.23
C THR A 25 15.90 -4.70 5.31
N GLY A 26 17.03 -4.00 5.40
CA GLY A 26 18.02 -4.19 6.44
C GLY A 26 17.47 -3.77 7.80
N ASP A 27 16.77 -2.64 7.85
CA ASP A 27 16.11 -2.18 9.09
C ASP A 27 14.99 -3.14 9.54
N LEU A 28 14.20 -3.66 8.58
CA LEU A 28 13.20 -4.70 8.85
C LEU A 28 13.85 -5.95 9.43
N ALA A 29 14.91 -6.46 8.80
CA ALA A 29 15.67 -7.62 9.24
C ALA A 29 16.19 -7.45 10.67
N VAL A 30 16.84 -6.32 10.97
CA VAL A 30 17.38 -5.99 12.29
C VAL A 30 16.27 -5.94 13.34
N ARG A 31 15.14 -5.28 13.06
CA ARG A 31 14.03 -5.12 14.02
C ARG A 31 13.26 -6.42 14.26
N LEU A 32 13.10 -7.24 13.24
CA LEU A 32 12.49 -8.55 13.35
C LEU A 32 13.43 -9.60 13.99
N GLY A 33 14.72 -9.28 14.13
CA GLY A 33 15.73 -10.19 14.64
C GLY A 33 16.00 -11.35 13.67
N TYR A 34 15.90 -11.09 12.36
CA TYR A 34 16.03 -12.10 11.31
C TYR A 34 17.18 -11.70 10.38
N ASP A 35 18.34 -12.34 10.53
CA ASP A 35 19.55 -12.04 9.77
C ASP A 35 19.69 -12.88 8.47
N ARG A 36 18.77 -13.83 8.26
CA ARG A 36 18.79 -14.72 7.10
C ARG A 36 17.94 -14.15 5.96
N ASP A 37 18.55 -13.86 4.83
CA ASP A 37 17.81 -13.62 3.58
C ASP A 37 17.57 -14.96 2.88
N GLU A 38 16.31 -15.39 2.82
CA GLU A 38 15.90 -16.62 2.11
C GLU A 38 15.35 -16.32 0.70
N GLY A 39 15.48 -15.09 0.20
CA GLY A 39 15.01 -14.68 -1.11
C GLY A 39 16.04 -14.88 -2.22
N GLU A 40 15.68 -15.61 -3.27
CA GLU A 40 16.27 -15.36 -4.60
C GLU A 40 15.66 -14.07 -5.17
N ALA A 41 16.49 -13.15 -5.63
CA ALA A 41 16.05 -11.96 -6.35
C ALA A 41 15.30 -12.38 -7.62
N GLN A 42 13.96 -12.42 -7.58
CA GLN A 42 13.18 -12.49 -8.81
C GLN A 42 13.49 -11.23 -9.62
N LYS A 43 13.85 -11.42 -10.91
CA LYS A 43 14.47 -10.41 -11.80
C LYS A 43 13.75 -9.06 -11.94
N ALA A 44 12.53 -8.90 -11.43
CA ALA A 44 11.74 -7.67 -11.54
C ALA A 44 11.48 -6.95 -10.20
N TYR A 45 11.51 -7.68 -9.07
CA TYR A 45 11.22 -7.14 -7.74
C TYR A 45 12.10 -7.89 -6.73
N PRO A 46 13.05 -7.24 -6.03
CA PRO A 46 13.72 -7.88 -4.92
C PRO A 46 12.66 -8.13 -3.85
N VAL A 47 12.33 -9.41 -3.70
CA VAL A 47 11.53 -9.94 -2.61
C VAL A 47 12.51 -10.42 -1.57
N ARG A 48 12.38 -9.93 -0.33
CA ARG A 48 13.11 -10.45 0.81
C ARG A 48 12.19 -11.24 1.70
N HIS A 49 12.62 -12.45 2.02
CA HIS A 49 11.93 -13.35 2.94
C HIS A 49 12.63 -13.26 4.30
N LEU A 50 11.95 -12.61 5.26
CA LEU A 50 12.36 -12.47 6.65
C LEU A 50 11.55 -13.49 7.49
N GLY A 51 11.66 -14.76 7.10
CA GLY A 51 10.90 -15.87 7.67
C GLY A 51 9.41 -15.82 7.30
N LEU A 52 8.57 -15.55 8.29
CA LEU A 52 7.12 -15.39 8.16
C LEU A 52 6.76 -14.07 7.44
N VAL A 53 7.67 -13.08 7.46
CA VAL A 53 7.44 -11.78 6.85
C VAL A 53 8.11 -11.71 5.49
N GLU A 54 7.39 -11.23 4.48
CA GLU A 54 7.89 -10.95 3.14
C GLU A 54 7.84 -9.45 2.89
N SER A 55 8.90 -8.89 2.31
CA SER A 55 8.96 -7.51 1.86
C SER A 55 9.25 -7.46 0.37
N CYS A 56 8.41 -6.78 -0.40
CA CYS A 56 8.54 -6.64 -1.85
C CYS A 56 8.90 -5.21 -2.21
N TRP A 57 9.84 -5.05 -3.14
CA TRP A 57 10.36 -3.75 -3.55
C TRP A 57 10.30 -3.60 -5.05
N THR A 58 10.15 -2.36 -5.53
CA THR A 58 10.31 -2.01 -6.92
C THR A 58 11.46 -1.02 -7.07
N GLY A 59 12.21 -1.17 -8.15
CA GLY A 59 13.24 -0.19 -8.50
C GLY A 59 12.58 1.06 -9.07
N LEU A 60 13.02 2.23 -8.60
CA LEU A 60 12.63 3.53 -9.17
C LEU A 60 13.64 4.02 -10.23
N GLY A 61 14.56 3.15 -10.66
CA GLY A 61 15.74 3.55 -11.43
C GLY A 61 16.79 4.23 -10.55
N SER A 62 17.95 4.56 -11.12
CA SER A 62 19.09 5.21 -10.42
C SER A 62 19.61 4.51 -9.13
N GLY A 63 19.31 3.22 -8.96
CA GLY A 63 19.70 2.46 -7.76
C GLY A 63 18.82 2.71 -6.54
N ARG A 64 17.72 3.46 -6.69
CA ARG A 64 16.71 3.68 -5.64
C ARG A 64 15.69 2.55 -5.64
N TRP A 65 15.33 2.09 -4.45
CA TRP A 65 14.29 1.08 -4.22
C TRP A 65 13.17 1.69 -3.39
N HIS A 66 11.94 1.27 -3.68
CA HIS A 66 10.76 1.63 -2.91
C HIS A 66 9.99 0.37 -2.52
N GLY A 67 9.63 0.24 -1.25
CA GLY A 67 8.86 -0.91 -0.78
C GLY A 67 7.42 -0.78 -1.26
N VAL A 68 6.94 -1.85 -1.89
CA VAL A 68 5.63 -1.90 -2.54
C VAL A 68 4.62 -2.64 -1.67
N SER A 69 5.08 -3.65 -0.94
CA SER A 69 4.24 -4.36 0.01
C SER A 69 5.05 -5.05 1.09
N LEU A 70 4.40 -5.22 2.24
CA LEU A 70 4.77 -6.15 3.28
C LEU A 70 3.71 -7.27 3.31
N ALA A 71 4.12 -8.51 3.60
CA ALA A 71 3.20 -9.63 3.71
C ALA A 71 3.60 -10.58 4.85
N VAL A 72 2.61 -11.22 5.44
CA VAL A 72 2.74 -12.33 6.38
C VAL A 72 2.39 -13.60 5.60
N ARG A 73 3.37 -14.46 5.36
CA ARG A 73 3.23 -15.68 4.58
C ARG A 73 2.80 -16.85 5.47
N VAL A 74 1.55 -16.85 5.90
CA VAL A 74 1.03 -17.84 6.86
C VAL A 74 1.29 -19.29 6.42
N PHE A 75 1.22 -19.58 5.12
CA PHE A 75 1.50 -20.92 4.57
C PHE A 75 2.92 -21.44 4.87
N THR A 76 3.88 -20.58 5.20
CA THR A 76 5.25 -21.04 5.46
C THR A 76 5.43 -21.71 6.81
N LEU A 77 4.45 -21.57 7.72
CA LEU A 77 4.44 -22.23 9.02
C LEU A 77 4.41 -23.77 8.93
N HIS A 78 3.98 -24.31 7.79
CA HIS A 78 4.05 -25.73 7.49
C HIS A 78 5.49 -26.26 7.29
N TYR A 79 6.44 -25.38 6.92
CA TYR A 79 7.80 -25.79 6.59
C TYR A 79 8.78 -25.69 7.76
N GLY A 80 8.30 -25.34 8.96
CA GLY A 80 9.09 -25.33 10.19
C GLY A 80 9.14 -23.97 10.87
N ASP A 81 10.23 -23.73 11.60
CA ASP A 81 10.36 -22.54 12.44
C ASP A 81 10.77 -21.31 11.63
N VAL A 82 9.79 -20.64 11.03
CA VAL A 82 9.97 -19.45 10.19
C VAL A 82 9.56 -18.15 10.89
N VAL A 83 9.11 -18.22 12.15
CA VAL A 83 8.63 -17.01 12.86
C VAL A 83 9.83 -16.16 13.29
N PRO A 84 9.86 -14.85 13.01
CA PRO A 84 10.95 -14.00 13.50
C PRO A 84 11.01 -13.98 15.04
N PRO A 85 12.20 -13.99 15.66
CA PRO A 85 12.35 -14.02 17.12
C PRO A 85 11.56 -12.92 17.83
N THR A 86 11.59 -11.69 17.32
CA THR A 86 10.83 -10.57 17.91
C THR A 86 9.32 -10.82 17.88
N VAL A 87 8.81 -11.42 16.81
CA VAL A 87 7.39 -11.77 16.69
C VAL A 87 7.02 -12.87 17.67
N ARG A 88 7.87 -13.91 17.78
CA ARG A 88 7.66 -15.01 18.74
C ARG A 88 7.72 -14.54 20.18
N GLU A 89 8.66 -13.66 20.52
CA GLU A 89 8.77 -13.08 21.87
C GLU A 89 7.52 -12.28 22.24
N ALA A 90 6.97 -11.52 21.28
CA ALA A 90 5.78 -10.71 21.49
C ALA A 90 4.49 -11.56 21.60
N TYR A 91 4.30 -12.55 20.72
CA TYR A 91 3.01 -13.24 20.55
C TYR A 91 2.98 -14.71 21.01
N GLY A 92 4.13 -15.26 21.39
CA GLY A 92 4.25 -16.65 21.81
C GLY A 92 4.38 -17.63 20.64
N PRO A 93 4.05 -18.92 20.85
CA PRO A 93 4.17 -19.94 19.81
C PRO A 93 3.08 -19.81 18.74
N PHE A 94 3.42 -20.21 17.51
CA PHE A 94 2.52 -20.18 16.35
C PHE A 94 2.06 -21.58 15.98
N ARG A 95 0.79 -21.71 15.57
CA ARG A 95 0.28 -22.94 14.95
C ARG A 95 0.91 -23.14 13.57
N SER A 96 0.87 -24.38 13.07
CA SER A 96 1.36 -24.73 11.73
C SER A 96 0.43 -24.26 10.60
N ALA A 97 -0.84 -24.00 10.92
CA ALA A 97 -1.87 -23.54 9.98
C ALA A 97 -2.89 -22.65 10.72
N VAL A 98 -3.58 -21.80 9.95
CA VAL A 98 -4.58 -20.85 10.46
C VAL A 98 -5.88 -21.04 9.69
N ARG A 99 -6.93 -21.53 10.34
CA ARG A 99 -8.24 -21.73 9.71
C ARG A 99 -8.95 -20.37 9.56
N PHE A 100 -9.37 -20.05 8.33
CA PHE A 100 -10.02 -18.77 8.05
C PHE A 100 -11.33 -18.54 8.83
N PRO A 101 -12.24 -19.52 9.02
CA PRO A 101 -13.44 -19.30 9.82
C PRO A 101 -13.13 -18.86 11.26
N GLU A 102 -12.19 -19.53 11.92
CA GLU A 102 -11.76 -19.16 13.28
C GLU A 102 -11.09 -17.78 13.31
N PHE A 103 -10.24 -17.49 12.32
CA PHE A 103 -9.59 -16.19 12.22
C PHE A 103 -10.61 -15.07 11.97
N ARG A 104 -11.60 -15.32 11.12
CA ARG A 104 -12.69 -14.38 10.83
C ARG A 104 -13.52 -14.09 12.07
N ASP A 105 -13.92 -15.11 12.82
CA ASP A 105 -14.67 -14.94 14.07
C ASP A 105 -13.87 -14.07 15.07
N GLU A 106 -12.55 -14.29 15.15
CA GLU A 106 -11.67 -13.48 15.98
C GLU A 106 -11.62 -12.01 15.51
N LEU A 107 -11.50 -11.75 14.21
CA LEU A 107 -11.53 -10.40 13.65
C LEU A 107 -12.88 -9.70 13.91
N GLU A 108 -13.99 -10.39 13.67
CA GLU A 108 -15.34 -9.87 13.90
C GLU A 108 -15.59 -9.55 15.38
N SER A 109 -15.08 -10.38 16.31
CA SER A 109 -15.15 -10.11 17.75
C SER A 109 -14.40 -8.84 18.17
N ARG A 110 -13.44 -8.39 17.35
CA ARG A 110 -12.68 -7.14 17.54
C ARG A 110 -13.27 -5.96 16.75
N GLY A 111 -14.42 -6.15 16.11
CA GLY A 111 -15.06 -5.14 15.26
C GLY A 111 -14.36 -4.92 13.91
N LEU A 112 -13.51 -5.84 13.48
CA LEU A 112 -12.82 -5.76 12.19
C LEU A 112 -13.67 -6.48 11.13
N VAL A 113 -14.42 -5.71 10.36
CA VAL A 113 -15.23 -6.23 9.25
C VAL A 113 -14.36 -6.46 8.02
N LEU A 114 -14.54 -7.61 7.37
CA LEU A 114 -13.89 -7.96 6.13
C LEU A 114 -14.87 -7.88 4.96
N GLU A 115 -14.40 -7.36 3.83
CA GLU A 115 -15.11 -7.35 2.55
C GLU A 115 -14.49 -8.39 1.62
N GLU A 116 -15.31 -9.26 1.02
CA GLU A 116 -14.85 -10.23 0.03
C GLU A 116 -14.71 -9.56 -1.34
N LEU A 117 -13.54 -9.69 -1.95
CA LEU A 117 -13.23 -9.14 -3.28
C LEU A 117 -13.44 -10.19 -4.37
N PRO A 118 -13.66 -9.80 -5.64
CA PRO A 118 -13.67 -10.74 -6.76
C PRO A 118 -12.41 -11.59 -6.80
N THR A 119 -12.58 -12.91 -6.93
CA THR A 119 -11.50 -13.87 -6.71
C THR A 119 -11.01 -14.52 -8.01
N GLN A 120 -9.89 -15.25 -7.91
CA GLN A 120 -9.43 -16.15 -8.96
C GLN A 120 -9.77 -17.60 -8.56
N PRO A 121 -9.91 -18.53 -9.52
CA PRO A 121 -10.13 -19.94 -9.21
C PRO A 121 -9.10 -20.47 -8.20
N GLY A 122 -9.59 -21.15 -7.16
CA GLY A 122 -8.78 -21.73 -6.09
C GLY A 122 -8.38 -20.78 -4.96
N TRP A 123 -8.85 -19.53 -4.96
CA TRP A 123 -8.56 -18.56 -3.92
C TRP A 123 -9.79 -17.78 -3.51
N ARG A 124 -9.83 -17.37 -2.24
CA ARG A 124 -10.73 -16.32 -1.75
C ARG A 124 -9.94 -15.15 -1.18
N TRP A 125 -10.43 -13.95 -1.46
CA TRP A 125 -9.73 -12.70 -1.18
C TRP A 125 -10.62 -11.82 -0.32
N PHE A 126 -10.10 -11.39 0.82
CA PHE A 126 -10.80 -10.49 1.73
C PHE A 126 -9.96 -9.26 1.97
N VAL A 127 -10.60 -8.11 2.18
CA VAL A 127 -9.92 -6.87 2.55
C VAL A 127 -10.51 -6.31 3.84
N GLN A 128 -9.65 -5.84 4.75
CA GLN A 128 -10.07 -4.95 5.82
C GLN A 128 -9.97 -3.51 5.30
N PRO A 129 -11.10 -2.79 5.17
CA PRO A 129 -11.15 -1.55 4.40
C PRO A 129 -10.35 -0.41 5.05
N ASP A 130 -10.27 -0.34 6.38
CA ASP A 130 -9.59 0.78 7.05
C ASP A 130 -8.06 0.68 6.93
N SER A 131 -7.51 -0.51 7.12
CA SER A 131 -6.08 -0.79 7.09
C SER A 131 -5.61 -1.12 5.68
N GLN A 132 -6.53 -1.31 4.74
CA GLN A 132 -6.25 -1.79 3.39
C GLN A 132 -5.36 -3.05 3.47
N THR A 133 -5.76 -4.04 4.28
CA THR A 133 -5.00 -5.28 4.41
C THR A 133 -5.77 -6.41 3.75
N ALA A 134 -5.13 -7.12 2.82
CA ALA A 134 -5.71 -8.25 2.12
C ALA A 134 -5.39 -9.57 2.83
N ILE A 135 -6.35 -10.49 2.86
CA ILE A 135 -6.20 -11.85 3.35
C ILE A 135 -6.51 -12.79 2.18
N TRP A 136 -5.59 -13.71 1.91
CA TRP A 136 -5.79 -14.79 0.94
C TRP A 136 -6.07 -16.08 1.65
N VAL A 137 -7.14 -16.73 1.21
CA VAL A 137 -7.61 -17.99 1.75
C VAL A 137 -7.57 -19.01 0.61
N ASP A 138 -6.98 -20.16 0.87
CA ASP A 138 -6.99 -21.28 -0.06
C ASP A 138 -8.44 -21.77 -0.22
N ASP A 139 -8.94 -21.85 -1.44
CA ASP A 139 -10.27 -22.36 -1.78
C ASP A 139 -10.18 -23.39 -2.92
N GLY A 140 -8.97 -23.89 -3.17
CA GLY A 140 -8.68 -24.86 -4.22
C GLY A 140 -9.12 -26.27 -3.86
N GLU A 141 -8.95 -27.19 -4.80
CA GLU A 141 -8.93 -28.61 -4.46
C GLU A 141 -7.63 -28.91 -3.69
N PRO A 142 -7.64 -29.84 -2.71
CA PRO A 142 -6.43 -30.23 -2.00
C PRO A 142 -5.32 -30.67 -2.98
N ASP A 143 -4.21 -29.93 -3.03
CA ASP A 143 -3.02 -30.32 -3.80
C ASP A 143 -2.04 -31.02 -2.85
N PRO A 144 -1.70 -32.31 -3.05
CA PRO A 144 -0.76 -33.02 -2.18
C PRO A 144 0.67 -32.42 -2.18
N ARG A 145 0.98 -31.49 -3.07
CA ARG A 145 2.24 -30.73 -3.09
C ARG A 145 2.17 -29.44 -2.25
N MET A 146 0.98 -28.98 -1.92
CA MET A 146 0.75 -27.82 -1.06
C MET A 146 0.38 -28.30 0.34
N PRO A 147 1.04 -27.79 1.39
CA PRO A 147 0.71 -28.21 2.75
C PRO A 147 -0.58 -27.56 3.29
N THR A 148 -1.09 -26.53 2.60
CA THR A 148 -2.34 -25.85 2.93
C THR A 148 -3.55 -26.69 2.54
N GLN A 149 -4.61 -26.57 3.32
CA GLN A 149 -5.92 -27.16 3.06
C GLN A 149 -6.92 -26.07 2.66
N PRO A 150 -7.98 -26.42 1.91
CA PRO A 150 -9.05 -25.47 1.63
C PRO A 150 -9.62 -24.87 2.92
N GLY A 151 -9.77 -23.56 2.95
CA GLY A 151 -10.12 -22.76 4.13
C GLY A 151 -8.95 -22.34 5.03
N ASP A 152 -7.70 -22.67 4.69
CA ASP A 152 -6.52 -22.12 5.38
C ASP A 152 -6.21 -20.70 4.90
N VAL A 153 -5.79 -19.85 5.82
CA VAL A 153 -5.18 -18.57 5.49
C VAL A 153 -3.81 -18.85 4.88
N HIS A 154 -3.66 -18.47 3.62
CA HIS A 154 -2.39 -18.60 2.92
C HIS A 154 -1.45 -17.44 3.23
N GLY A 155 -1.98 -16.21 3.26
CA GLY A 155 -1.19 -15.03 3.60
C GLY A 155 -2.01 -13.79 3.85
N ILE A 156 -1.35 -12.79 4.42
CA ILE A 156 -1.91 -11.46 4.70
C ILE A 156 -0.98 -10.43 4.06
N ARG A 157 -1.46 -9.52 3.22
CA ARG A 157 -0.64 -8.53 2.49
C ARG A 157 -1.14 -7.10 2.73
N MET A 158 -0.19 -6.17 2.85
CA MET A 158 -0.40 -4.75 3.06
C MET A 158 0.54 -3.92 2.15
N PRO A 159 0.03 -2.86 1.50
CA PRO A 159 -1.38 -2.60 1.28
C PRO A 159 -2.04 -3.69 0.39
N ALA A 160 -3.36 -3.82 0.50
CA ALA A 160 -4.21 -4.72 -0.29
C ALA A 160 -4.13 -4.38 -1.78
N ALA A 161 -3.94 -3.09 -2.06
CA ALA A 161 -3.62 -2.58 -3.38
C ALA A 161 -2.10 -2.63 -3.61
N LEU A 162 -1.60 -3.77 -4.08
CA LEU A 162 -0.49 -3.67 -5.05
C LEU A 162 -1.03 -2.97 -6.31
N PRO A 163 -0.19 -2.30 -7.12
CA PRO A 163 -0.61 -1.73 -8.39
C PRO A 163 -1.14 -2.89 -9.23
N VAL A 164 -2.46 -3.02 -9.26
CA VAL A 164 -3.15 -4.07 -9.97
C VAL A 164 -2.74 -3.87 -11.41
N LYS A 165 -2.07 -4.87 -12.00
CA LYS A 165 -2.14 -5.03 -13.45
C LYS A 165 -3.62 -4.85 -13.78
N PRO A 166 -4.01 -3.84 -14.57
CA PRO A 166 -5.41 -3.45 -14.73
C PRO A 166 -6.29 -4.69 -14.79
N ARG A 167 -7.32 -4.75 -13.93
CA ARG A 167 -8.13 -5.98 -13.70
C ARG A 167 -8.66 -6.60 -15.01
N SER A 168 -8.72 -5.82 -16.10
CA SER A 168 -8.96 -6.33 -17.44
C SER A 168 -7.98 -5.77 -18.47
N GLY A 169 -7.49 -6.64 -19.37
CA GLY A 169 -6.84 -6.20 -20.62
C GLY A 169 -7.74 -5.27 -21.45
N ALA A 170 -9.06 -5.45 -21.36
CA ALA A 170 -10.04 -4.59 -22.01
C ALA A 170 -9.93 -3.12 -21.60
N LEU A 171 -9.67 -2.82 -20.32
CA LEU A 171 -9.46 -1.43 -19.89
C LEU A 171 -8.13 -0.88 -20.39
N GLN A 172 -7.07 -1.69 -20.47
CA GLN A 172 -5.79 -1.26 -21.05
C GLN A 172 -5.94 -0.87 -22.53
N ASP A 173 -6.67 -1.69 -23.29
CA ASP A 173 -6.94 -1.45 -24.71
C ASP A 173 -7.84 -0.22 -24.89
N ALA A 174 -8.86 -0.07 -24.05
CA ALA A 174 -9.71 1.11 -24.04
C ALA A 174 -8.91 2.39 -23.73
N THR A 175 -8.05 2.37 -22.72
CA THR A 175 -7.19 3.51 -22.36
C THR A 175 -6.26 3.88 -23.53
N ALA A 176 -5.69 2.91 -24.24
CA ALA A 176 -4.87 3.15 -25.43
C ALA A 176 -5.66 3.65 -26.65
N ALA A 177 -6.95 3.33 -26.75
CA ALA A 177 -7.83 3.94 -27.76
C ALA A 177 -8.13 5.40 -27.39
N VAL A 178 -8.46 5.67 -26.12
CA VAL A 178 -8.81 7.00 -25.62
C VAL A 178 -7.64 7.97 -25.70
N SER A 179 -6.40 7.52 -25.44
CA SER A 179 -5.21 8.38 -25.55
C SER A 179 -5.00 8.96 -26.95
N ARG A 180 -5.59 8.35 -27.98
CA ARG A 180 -5.52 8.79 -29.40
C ARG A 180 -6.75 9.57 -29.85
N MET A 181 -7.79 9.69 -29.02
CA MET A 181 -8.99 10.46 -29.34
C MET A 181 -8.74 11.97 -29.31
N SER A 182 -9.62 12.75 -29.94
CA SER A 182 -9.67 14.20 -29.78
C SER A 182 -9.98 14.58 -28.31
N PRO A 183 -9.60 15.79 -27.84
CA PRO A 183 -9.90 16.21 -26.47
C PRO A 183 -11.40 16.12 -26.12
N GLU A 184 -12.29 16.48 -27.04
CA GLU A 184 -13.74 16.42 -26.85
C GLU A 184 -14.25 14.99 -26.75
N ASP A 185 -13.76 14.09 -27.60
CA ASP A 185 -14.16 12.68 -27.57
C ASP A 185 -13.66 11.97 -26.31
N ARG A 186 -12.49 12.36 -25.76
CA ARG A 186 -12.00 11.84 -24.47
C ARG A 186 -12.94 12.19 -23.33
N VAL A 187 -13.37 13.45 -23.26
CA VAL A 187 -14.32 13.92 -22.23
C VAL A 187 -15.65 13.18 -22.37
N ARG A 188 -16.17 13.04 -23.61
CA ARG A 188 -17.41 12.30 -23.88
C ARG A 188 -17.28 10.83 -23.49
N TRP A 189 -16.15 10.20 -23.80
CA TRP A 189 -15.87 8.81 -23.43
C TRP A 189 -15.86 8.63 -21.91
N LEU A 190 -15.16 9.51 -21.20
CA LEU A 190 -15.06 9.48 -19.74
C LEU A 190 -16.44 9.63 -19.10
N ALA A 191 -17.23 10.62 -19.54
CA ALA A 191 -18.58 10.86 -19.04
C ALA A 191 -19.53 9.66 -19.28
N LYS A 192 -19.37 8.97 -20.41
CA LYS A 192 -20.19 7.79 -20.76
C LYS A 192 -19.79 6.53 -19.99
N ARG A 193 -18.51 6.37 -19.64
CA ARG A 193 -17.96 5.11 -19.12
C ARG A 193 -17.73 5.11 -17.61
N GLN A 194 -17.58 6.28 -17.00
CA GLN A 194 -17.38 6.35 -15.55
C GLN A 194 -18.56 5.70 -14.81
N PRO A 195 -18.31 4.87 -13.78
CA PRO A 195 -19.36 4.40 -12.89
C PRO A 195 -20.08 5.55 -12.18
N ALA A 196 -21.29 5.28 -11.70
CA ALA A 196 -22.00 6.17 -10.79
C ALA A 196 -21.18 6.37 -9.49
N ALA A 197 -21.53 7.39 -8.70
CA ALA A 197 -20.85 7.66 -7.43
C ALA A 197 -20.85 6.42 -6.52
N GLY A 198 -19.69 6.10 -5.95
CA GLY A 198 -19.48 4.93 -5.10
C GLY A 198 -18.06 4.37 -5.21
N PRO A 199 -17.74 3.29 -4.46
CA PRO A 199 -16.41 2.65 -4.46
C PRO A 199 -15.95 2.22 -5.86
N ASP A 200 -16.85 1.67 -6.67
CA ASP A 200 -16.57 1.25 -8.06
C ASP A 200 -16.01 2.39 -8.92
N ARG A 201 -16.42 3.64 -8.64
CA ARG A 201 -15.91 4.81 -9.35
C ARG A 201 -14.44 5.05 -9.00
N ALA A 202 -14.09 5.05 -7.72
CA ALA A 202 -12.71 5.23 -7.29
C ALA A 202 -11.80 4.13 -7.86
N ASP A 203 -12.23 2.87 -7.78
CA ASP A 203 -11.51 1.72 -8.33
C ASP A 203 -11.30 1.86 -9.84
N TRP A 204 -12.34 2.23 -10.59
CA TRP A 204 -12.24 2.42 -12.03
C TRP A 204 -11.25 3.52 -12.41
N TRP A 205 -11.25 4.64 -11.68
CA TRP A 205 -10.27 5.70 -11.88
C TRP A 205 -8.85 5.25 -11.52
N ALA A 206 -8.68 4.50 -10.43
CA ALA A 206 -7.38 3.95 -10.04
C ALA A 206 -6.85 2.99 -11.12
N ASP A 207 -7.71 2.16 -11.71
CA ASP A 207 -7.34 1.26 -12.80
C ASP A 207 -6.92 2.04 -14.07
N LEU A 208 -7.58 3.16 -14.39
CA LEU A 208 -7.16 4.04 -15.50
C LEU A 208 -5.77 4.62 -15.26
N PHE A 209 -5.48 5.14 -14.06
CA PHE A 209 -4.13 5.62 -13.71
C PHE A 209 -3.11 4.49 -13.75
N GLY A 210 -3.45 3.30 -13.25
CA GLY A 210 -2.61 2.10 -13.34
C GLY A 210 -2.26 1.74 -14.78
N ALA A 211 -3.23 1.82 -15.71
CA ALA A 211 -3.00 1.61 -17.14
C ALA A 211 -2.05 2.66 -17.74
N VAL A 212 -2.17 3.93 -17.35
CA VAL A 212 -1.24 5.00 -17.79
C VAL A 212 0.17 4.75 -17.26
N LEU A 213 0.32 4.45 -15.97
CA LEU A 213 1.62 4.17 -15.36
C LEU A 213 2.31 2.95 -15.99
N ALA A 214 1.55 1.90 -16.31
CA ALA A 214 2.08 0.73 -17.02
C ALA A 214 2.65 1.11 -18.40
N ARG A 215 2.02 2.07 -19.10
CA ARG A 215 2.48 2.54 -20.42
C ARG A 215 3.68 3.48 -20.33
N LEU A 216 3.76 4.30 -19.28
CA LEU A 216 4.92 5.15 -19.00
C LEU A 216 6.22 4.34 -18.79
N HIS A 217 6.12 3.16 -18.17
CA HIS A 217 7.25 2.24 -18.03
C HIS A 217 7.55 1.44 -19.31
N GLY A 218 6.74 1.58 -20.35
CA GLY A 218 6.94 0.98 -21.66
C GLY A 218 8.00 1.68 -22.54
N PRO A 219 7.90 1.53 -23.87
CA PRO A 219 8.88 2.07 -24.82
C PRO A 219 9.08 3.59 -24.68
N PRO A 220 10.33 4.10 -24.62
CA PRO A 220 10.63 5.52 -24.43
C PRO A 220 9.92 6.47 -25.41
N ALA A 221 9.76 6.05 -26.67
CA ALA A 221 9.19 6.87 -27.75
C ALA A 221 7.74 7.34 -27.49
N GLN A 222 7.00 6.65 -26.63
CA GLN A 222 5.58 6.98 -26.35
C GLN A 222 5.39 7.69 -24.99
N ARG A 223 6.45 7.81 -24.17
CA ARG A 223 6.33 8.27 -22.78
C ARG A 223 5.77 9.67 -22.64
N ALA A 224 6.20 10.59 -23.50
CA ALA A 224 5.70 11.97 -23.46
C ALA A 224 4.19 12.05 -23.77
N GLU A 225 3.70 11.29 -24.77
CA GLU A 225 2.27 11.23 -25.10
C GLU A 225 1.45 10.68 -23.91
N TRP A 226 1.91 9.56 -23.34
CA TRP A 226 1.28 8.98 -22.15
C TRP A 226 1.35 9.89 -20.94
N GLY A 227 2.42 10.66 -20.79
CA GLY A 227 2.56 11.67 -19.73
C GLY A 227 1.53 12.78 -19.86
N ARG A 228 1.34 13.35 -21.06
CA ARG A 228 0.27 14.34 -21.31
C ARG A 228 -1.11 13.76 -21.05
N PHE A 229 -1.34 12.52 -21.46
CA PHE A 229 -2.61 11.85 -21.20
C PHE A 229 -2.86 11.63 -19.69
N GLY A 230 -1.83 11.24 -18.93
CA GLY A 230 -1.89 11.14 -17.48
C GLY A 230 -2.20 12.48 -16.80
N LEU A 231 -1.54 13.57 -17.22
CA LEU A 231 -1.81 14.91 -16.70
C LEU A 231 -3.21 15.41 -17.05
N TRP A 232 -3.69 15.10 -18.26
CA TRP A 232 -5.09 15.34 -18.63
C TRP A 232 -6.04 14.57 -17.71
N LEU A 233 -5.79 13.27 -17.48
CA LEU A 233 -6.61 12.43 -16.61
C LEU A 233 -6.63 12.95 -15.17
N LEU A 234 -5.49 13.45 -14.67
CA LEU A 234 -5.39 14.09 -13.36
C LEU A 234 -6.32 15.29 -13.23
N ARG A 235 -6.33 16.21 -14.21
CA ARG A 235 -7.26 17.36 -14.22
C ARG A 235 -8.73 16.94 -14.28
N GLN A 236 -9.02 15.87 -15.00
CA GLN A 236 -10.38 15.31 -15.03
C GLN A 236 -10.77 14.72 -13.66
N ALA A 237 -9.85 14.02 -12.99
CA ALA A 237 -10.06 13.48 -11.65
C ALA A 237 -10.27 14.59 -10.62
N GLU A 238 -9.53 15.70 -10.69
CA GLU A 238 -9.74 16.87 -9.83
C GLU A 238 -11.15 17.45 -9.96
N SER A 239 -11.67 17.52 -11.19
CA SER A 239 -13.02 18.01 -11.46
C SER A 239 -14.11 17.01 -11.06
N ALA A 240 -13.85 15.72 -11.27
CA ALA A 240 -14.80 14.64 -11.02
C ALA A 240 -14.84 14.17 -9.55
N GLN A 241 -13.78 14.48 -8.80
CA GLN A 241 -13.51 14.09 -7.41
C GLN A 241 -13.83 12.61 -7.14
N PRO A 242 -13.23 11.65 -7.89
CA PRO A 242 -13.50 10.24 -7.68
C PRO A 242 -12.81 9.67 -6.45
N PHE A 243 -11.84 10.39 -5.88
CA PHE A 243 -11.02 9.94 -4.77
C PHE A 243 -11.25 10.79 -3.52
N PRO A 244 -11.11 10.21 -2.32
CA PRO A 244 -10.87 10.97 -1.10
C PRO A 244 -9.61 11.84 -1.23
N PRO A 245 -9.49 12.97 -0.47
CA PRO A 245 -8.37 13.90 -0.58
C PRO A 245 -6.98 13.25 -0.50
N ALA A 246 -6.76 12.35 0.47
CA ALA A 246 -5.50 11.62 0.63
C ALA A 246 -5.12 10.81 -0.62
N ARG A 247 -6.08 10.08 -1.20
CA ARG A 247 -5.83 9.29 -2.41
C ARG A 247 -5.61 10.18 -3.65
N ALA A 248 -6.30 11.31 -3.73
CA ALA A 248 -6.07 12.29 -4.80
C ALA A 248 -4.65 12.88 -4.73
N ALA A 249 -4.20 13.29 -3.54
CA ALA A 249 -2.86 13.82 -3.31
C ALA A 249 -1.78 12.79 -3.65
N LEU A 250 -1.89 11.54 -3.17
CA LEU A 250 -0.97 10.45 -3.52
C LEU A 250 -0.92 10.18 -5.04
N THR A 251 -2.08 10.17 -5.70
CA THR A 251 -2.16 9.92 -7.15
C THR A 251 -1.46 11.03 -7.93
N LYS A 252 -1.70 12.30 -7.55
CA LYS A 252 -1.00 13.46 -8.12
C LYS A 252 0.51 13.35 -7.91
N ALA A 253 0.93 13.17 -6.66
CA ALA A 253 2.33 13.14 -6.28
C ALA A 253 3.10 12.01 -6.98
N GLY A 254 2.55 10.80 -6.99
CA GLY A 254 3.17 9.64 -7.64
C GLY A 254 3.27 9.78 -9.17
N LEU A 255 2.25 10.33 -9.83
CA LEU A 255 2.32 10.60 -11.27
C LEU A 255 3.39 11.65 -11.58
N VAL A 256 3.41 12.77 -10.86
CA VAL A 256 4.40 13.84 -11.10
C VAL A 256 5.83 13.37 -10.85
N GLU A 257 6.04 12.59 -9.78
CA GLU A 257 7.35 11.96 -9.52
C GLU A 257 7.75 11.04 -10.66
N THR A 258 6.87 10.13 -11.09
CA THR A 258 7.13 9.20 -12.21
C THR A 258 7.55 9.95 -13.47
N LEU A 259 6.87 11.06 -13.80
CA LEU A 259 7.20 11.87 -14.98
C LEU A 259 8.58 12.54 -14.85
N HIS A 260 8.96 12.97 -13.65
CA HIS A 260 10.28 13.51 -13.37
C HIS A 260 11.38 12.43 -13.46
N GLU A 261 11.16 11.25 -12.89
CA GLU A 261 12.11 10.13 -12.92
C GLU A 261 12.37 9.62 -14.35
N LEU A 262 11.34 9.66 -15.19
CA LEU A 262 11.44 9.32 -16.62
C LEU A 262 12.08 10.43 -17.47
N GLY A 263 12.50 11.55 -16.86
CA GLY A 263 13.16 12.66 -17.56
C GLY A 263 12.23 13.44 -18.48
N LEU A 264 10.91 13.41 -18.24
CA LEU A 264 9.91 14.04 -19.13
C LEU A 264 9.65 15.51 -18.81
N ARG A 265 10.43 16.10 -17.90
CA ARG A 265 10.25 17.50 -17.45
C ARG A 265 10.18 18.48 -18.62
N ASP A 266 11.16 18.43 -19.51
CA ASP A 266 11.26 19.39 -20.61
C ASP A 266 10.16 19.17 -21.66
N ALA A 267 9.84 17.90 -21.94
CA ALA A 267 8.79 17.51 -22.89
C ALA A 267 7.38 17.89 -22.43
N LEU A 268 7.18 18.05 -21.12
CA LEU A 268 5.91 18.38 -20.46
C LEU A 268 5.96 19.75 -19.77
N SER A 269 6.91 20.60 -20.17
CA SER A 269 7.08 21.94 -19.60
C SER A 269 5.80 22.76 -19.77
N GLY A 270 5.33 23.38 -18.69
CA GLY A 270 4.07 24.12 -18.64
C GLY A 270 2.81 23.27 -18.44
N GLU A 271 2.90 21.93 -18.51
CA GLU A 271 1.78 21.02 -18.23
C GLU A 271 1.88 20.37 -16.84
N LEU A 272 3.09 20.27 -16.28
CA LEU A 272 3.33 19.68 -14.96
C LEU A 272 2.80 20.61 -13.84
N PRO A 273 2.09 20.07 -12.84
CA PRO A 273 1.79 20.80 -11.62
C PRO A 273 3.07 21.34 -10.96
N PRO A 274 3.08 22.57 -10.42
CA PRO A 274 4.16 23.06 -9.58
C PRO A 274 4.44 22.11 -8.41
N ALA A 275 5.71 21.99 -8.03
CA ALA A 275 6.12 21.13 -6.90
C ALA A 275 5.44 21.56 -5.60
N GLU A 276 5.26 22.88 -5.41
CA GLU A 276 4.56 23.46 -4.27
C GLU A 276 3.12 23.00 -4.16
N ASP A 277 2.42 22.84 -5.29
CA ASP A 277 1.01 22.42 -5.29
C ASP A 277 0.91 20.94 -4.90
N VAL A 278 1.83 20.11 -5.37
CA VAL A 278 1.92 18.70 -4.95
C VAL A 278 2.18 18.60 -3.44
N VAL A 279 3.14 19.37 -2.91
CA VAL A 279 3.45 19.36 -1.48
C VAL A 279 2.28 19.88 -0.65
N ARG A 280 1.64 20.98 -1.06
CA ARG A 280 0.45 21.51 -0.36
C ARG A 280 -0.70 20.52 -0.34
N ASP A 281 -0.98 19.84 -1.44
CA ASP A 281 -2.04 18.85 -1.52
C ASP A 281 -1.78 17.68 -0.56
N CYS A 282 -0.54 17.19 -0.47
CA CYS A 282 -0.16 16.15 0.49
C CYS A 282 -0.28 16.62 1.95
N LEU A 283 0.20 17.83 2.27
CA LEU A 283 0.11 18.39 3.63
C LEU A 283 -1.34 18.69 4.04
N ALA A 284 -2.17 19.18 3.12
CA ALA A 284 -3.59 19.43 3.36
C ALA A 284 -4.39 18.15 3.57
N ALA A 285 -3.90 17.02 3.03
CA ALA A 285 -4.53 15.71 3.17
C ALA A 285 -4.02 14.89 4.38
N MET A 286 -3.21 15.48 5.27
CA MET A 286 -2.70 14.79 6.45
C MET A 286 -3.85 14.31 7.36
N PRO A 287 -3.83 13.04 7.82
CA PRO A 287 -4.90 12.46 8.65
C PRO A 287 -4.80 12.86 10.13
N MET A 288 -3.76 13.61 10.50
CA MET A 288 -3.49 14.03 11.88
C MET A 288 -2.67 15.33 11.91
N SER A 289 -2.74 16.05 13.02
CA SER A 289 -1.89 17.21 13.25
C SER A 289 -0.47 16.79 13.66
N ARG A 290 0.51 17.70 13.56
CA ARG A 290 1.88 17.44 14.06
C ARG A 290 1.92 17.13 15.54
N ALA A 291 1.06 17.78 16.34
CA ALA A 291 0.98 17.53 17.79
C ALA A 291 0.48 16.11 18.08
N ASP A 292 -0.50 15.64 17.31
CA ASP A 292 -1.05 14.29 17.45
C ASP A 292 -0.15 13.21 16.85
N ALA A 293 0.79 13.59 15.99
CA ALA A 293 1.73 12.66 15.36
C ALA A 293 2.82 12.20 16.34
N VAL A 294 3.02 12.84 17.49
CA VAL A 294 4.04 12.40 18.45
C VAL A 294 3.64 11.05 19.06
N PRO A 295 4.42 9.97 18.85
CA PRO A 295 4.03 8.64 19.35
C PRO A 295 3.92 8.62 20.88
N PRO A 296 2.92 7.92 21.44
CA PRO A 296 2.78 7.80 22.89
C PRO A 296 4.00 7.09 23.49
N ARG A 297 4.65 7.71 24.47
CA ARG A 297 5.92 7.18 25.05
C ARG A 297 5.76 5.93 25.90
N PHE A 298 4.60 5.73 26.51
CA PHE A 298 4.40 4.72 27.56
C PHE A 298 3.20 3.80 27.33
N ALA A 299 2.55 3.90 26.17
CA ALA A 299 1.38 3.09 25.82
C ALA A 299 1.53 2.55 24.40
N SER A 300 1.04 1.33 24.19
CA SER A 300 0.88 0.82 22.83
C SER A 300 -0.20 1.66 22.14
N PRO A 301 0.08 2.24 20.96
CA PRO A 301 -0.91 3.03 20.24
C PRO A 301 -2.09 2.14 19.86
N ASP A 302 -3.30 2.71 19.92
CA ASP A 302 -4.47 2.01 19.40
C ASP A 302 -4.37 1.83 17.87
N PRO A 303 -5.07 0.85 17.28
CA PRO A 303 -4.96 0.59 15.85
C PRO A 303 -5.33 1.77 14.95
N SER A 304 -6.27 2.62 15.37
CA SER A 304 -6.67 3.79 14.59
C SER A 304 -5.55 4.83 14.53
N TYR A 305 -4.80 5.00 15.63
CA TYR A 305 -3.58 5.80 15.64
C TYR A 305 -2.55 5.25 14.66
N VAL A 306 -2.27 3.94 14.70
CA VAL A 306 -1.27 3.32 13.82
C VAL A 306 -1.65 3.47 12.35
N ARG A 307 -2.93 3.33 12.00
CA ARG A 307 -3.42 3.57 10.63
C ARG A 307 -3.21 5.00 10.18
N ARG A 308 -3.63 5.99 10.98
CA ARG A 308 -3.43 7.41 10.67
C ARG A 308 -1.95 7.79 10.60
N TRP A 309 -1.12 7.22 11.47
CA TRP A 309 0.32 7.39 11.42
C TRP A 309 0.91 6.89 10.09
N ARG A 310 0.52 5.69 9.65
CA ARG A 310 0.97 5.12 8.37
C ARG A 310 0.47 5.96 7.17
N GLU A 311 -0.78 6.40 7.19
CA GLU A 311 -1.31 7.31 6.17
C GLU A 311 -0.55 8.64 6.12
N MET A 312 -0.20 9.22 7.27
CA MET A 312 0.67 10.39 7.37
C MET A 312 2.04 10.09 6.74
N LYS A 313 2.67 8.96 7.09
CA LYS A 313 3.97 8.57 6.49
C LYS A 313 3.87 8.51 4.97
N ASN A 314 2.81 7.93 4.42
CA ASN A 314 2.58 7.82 2.99
C ASN A 314 2.46 9.21 2.32
N MET A 315 1.78 10.17 2.96
CA MET A 315 1.72 11.55 2.44
C MET A 315 3.10 12.22 2.43
N VAL A 316 3.86 12.07 3.53
CA VAL A 316 5.22 12.63 3.62
C VAL A 316 6.12 12.00 2.56
N ASP A 317 6.07 10.68 2.39
CA ASP A 317 6.84 9.96 1.39
C ASP A 317 6.53 10.40 -0.04
N ALA A 318 5.25 10.61 -0.34
CA ALA A 318 4.85 11.10 -1.66
C ALA A 318 5.27 12.55 -1.92
N ALA A 319 5.37 13.39 -0.87
CA ALA A 319 5.75 14.80 -1.00
C ALA A 319 7.28 15.02 -1.05
N LEU A 320 8.05 14.22 -0.32
CA LEU A 320 9.51 14.37 -0.19
C LEU A 320 10.29 14.46 -1.53
N PRO A 321 9.99 13.67 -2.57
CA PRO A 321 10.65 13.75 -3.87
C PRO A 321 10.52 15.13 -4.57
N HIS A 322 9.54 15.93 -4.16
CA HIS A 322 9.26 17.26 -4.71
C HIS A 322 9.96 18.38 -3.92
N LEU A 323 10.50 18.08 -2.72
CA LEU A 323 11.20 19.05 -1.87
C LEU A 323 12.34 19.80 -2.58
N PRO A 324 13.23 19.16 -3.38
CA PRO A 324 14.31 19.88 -4.09
C PRO A 324 13.83 20.92 -5.10
N ARG A 325 12.55 20.88 -5.49
CA ARG A 325 11.92 21.79 -6.47
C ARG A 325 11.00 22.81 -5.81
N THR A 326 10.83 22.75 -4.49
CA THR A 326 9.95 23.65 -3.72
C THR A 326 10.71 24.95 -3.41
N ILE A 327 10.26 26.06 -3.98
CA ILE A 327 10.91 27.38 -3.83
C ILE A 327 10.46 28.07 -2.53
N ALA A 328 9.21 27.83 -2.10
CA ALA A 328 8.65 28.44 -0.90
C ALA A 328 9.33 27.91 0.37
N PRO A 329 10.10 28.74 1.12
CA PRO A 329 10.93 28.27 2.23
C PRO A 329 10.10 27.71 3.39
N ASP A 330 8.95 28.33 3.70
CA ASP A 330 8.08 27.90 4.80
C ASP A 330 7.48 26.52 4.53
N LEU A 331 7.02 26.30 3.29
CA LEU A 331 6.48 25.01 2.85
C LEU A 331 7.54 23.90 2.87
N ALA A 332 8.75 24.23 2.41
CA ALA A 332 9.89 23.32 2.47
C ALA A 332 10.30 23.01 3.91
N SER A 333 10.23 23.99 4.82
CA SER A 333 10.50 23.78 6.26
C SER A 333 9.46 22.87 6.89
N GLU A 334 8.17 23.11 6.63
CA GLU A 334 7.08 22.30 7.16
C GLU A 334 7.19 20.84 6.72
N LEU A 335 7.51 20.58 5.45
CA LEU A 335 7.71 19.21 4.96
C LEU A 335 8.92 18.52 5.62
N ARG A 336 10.00 19.25 5.93
CA ARG A 336 11.14 18.69 6.67
C ARG A 336 10.76 18.33 8.10
N ASP A 337 10.01 19.18 8.80
CA ASP A 337 9.53 18.89 10.15
C ASP A 337 8.68 17.60 10.17
N TRP A 338 7.82 17.41 9.16
CA TRP A 338 7.05 16.18 8.99
C TRP A 338 7.93 14.97 8.67
N ALA A 339 8.99 15.15 7.87
CA ALA A 339 9.95 14.08 7.57
C ALA A 339 10.71 13.61 8.81
N ASP A 340 11.08 14.53 9.71
CA ASP A 340 11.71 14.21 10.98
C ASP A 340 10.76 13.43 11.91
N LEU A 341 9.49 13.85 11.96
CA LEU A 341 8.45 13.10 12.69
C LEU A 341 8.29 11.69 12.11
N ARG A 342 8.12 11.56 10.80
CA ARG A 342 7.97 10.29 10.07
C ARG A 342 9.08 9.29 10.39
N ALA A 343 10.31 9.76 10.60
CA ALA A 343 11.46 8.92 10.95
C ALA A 343 11.41 8.34 12.37
N THR A 344 10.51 8.84 13.23
CA THR A 344 10.34 8.35 14.60
C THR A 344 9.66 6.97 14.58
N PRO A 345 10.29 5.91 15.11
CA PRO A 345 9.64 4.61 15.16
C PRO A 345 8.43 4.64 16.09
N LEU A 346 7.36 3.96 15.71
CA LEU A 346 6.29 3.65 16.65
C LEU A 346 6.87 2.77 17.78
N PRO A 347 6.44 2.99 19.04
CA PRO A 347 6.78 2.06 20.10
C PRO A 347 6.27 0.68 19.71
N LEU A 348 7.14 -0.32 19.82
CA LEU A 348 6.71 -1.71 19.67
C LEU A 348 5.60 -1.97 20.70
N PRO A 349 4.62 -2.83 20.38
CA PRO A 349 3.67 -3.29 21.37
C PRO A 349 4.44 -3.85 22.56
N GLY A 350 4.54 -3.09 23.66
CA GLY A 350 5.08 -3.58 24.90
C GLY A 350 4.15 -4.66 25.44
N ARG A 351 4.53 -5.37 26.51
CA ARG A 351 3.64 -6.27 27.26
C ARG A 351 2.51 -5.50 27.98
N GLY A 352 1.76 -4.66 27.25
CA GLY A 352 0.63 -3.91 27.73
C GLY A 352 -0.59 -4.83 27.95
N PRO A 353 -1.56 -4.39 28.77
CA PRO A 353 -2.65 -5.25 29.21
C PRO A 353 -3.43 -5.73 27.99
N SER A 354 -3.63 -7.05 27.94
CA SER A 354 -4.48 -7.77 27.00
C SER A 354 -5.65 -6.92 26.53
N TRP A 355 -5.91 -6.91 25.22
CA TRP A 355 -7.18 -6.43 24.64
C TRP A 355 -8.32 -6.79 25.60
N ASN A 356 -8.82 -5.80 26.33
CA ASN A 356 -9.89 -6.03 27.29
C ASN A 356 -11.08 -6.49 26.47
N ARG A 357 -11.33 -7.82 26.44
CA ARG A 357 -12.60 -8.36 26.00
C ARG A 357 -13.62 -7.74 26.94
N GLY A 358 -14.35 -6.75 26.44
CA GLY A 358 -15.44 -6.13 27.18
C GLY A 358 -16.32 -7.24 27.71
N SER A 359 -16.42 -7.34 29.03
CA SER A 359 -17.33 -8.26 29.68
C SER A 359 -18.74 -7.86 29.24
N SER A 360 -19.32 -8.66 28.34
CA SER A 360 -20.72 -8.57 27.94
C SER A 360 -21.55 -9.41 28.90
#